data_AF-A0A1F9N5F2-F1
#
_entry.id   AF-A0A1F9N5F2-F1
#
_cell.length_a   1.000
_cell.length_b   1.000
_cell.length_c   1.000
_cell.angle_alpha   90.00
_cell.angle_beta   90.00
_cell.angle_gamma   90.00
#
_symmetry.space_group_name_H-M   'P 1'
#
loop_
_entity.id
_entity.type
_entity.pdbx_description
1 polymer ?
#
loop_
_entity_poly.entity_id
_entity_poly.type
_entity_poly.pdbx_seq_one_letter_code
_entity_poly.pdbx_strand_id
1 'polypeptide(L)'
;ITIYEVFKVVLRESSENEALQVVAAMQKGTVIDLTSDIAMKASKLSLQYKLPMADSIILSTAQSYECLIWTQDSDFENLPGVKFFPK
;
A
#
# COMPACT_ATOMS: atom_id res chain seq x y z
N ILE A 1 -1.57 -4.86 3.11
CA ILE A 1 -0.09 -4.65 3.10
C ILE A 1 0.31 -3.49 4.00
N THR A 2 -0.23 -2.29 3.79
CA THR A 2 0.09 -1.09 4.59
C THR A 2 -0.13 -1.25 6.10
N ILE A 3 -1.21 -1.93 6.54
CA ILE A 3 -1.43 -2.25 7.97
C ILE A 3 -0.26 -3.05 8.54
N TYR A 4 0.23 -4.07 7.83
CA TYR A 4 1.37 -4.88 8.27
C TYR A 4 2.65 -4.03 8.40
N GLU A 5 2.92 -3.18 7.42
CA GLU A 5 4.13 -2.35 7.41
C GLU A 5 4.13 -1.35 8.56
N VAL A 6 3.02 -0.62 8.74
CA VAL A 6 2.88 0.37 9.81
C VAL A 6 2.89 -0.30 11.17
N PHE A 7 2.12 -1.38 11.38
CA PHE A 7 2.09 -2.08 12.66
C PHE A 7 3.46 -2.62 13.04
N LYS A 8 4.19 -3.25 12.10
CA LYS A 8 5.53 -3.77 12.33
C LYS A 8 6.51 -2.67 12.74
N VAL A 9 6.46 -1.51 12.10
CA VAL A 9 7.34 -0.38 12.44
C VAL A 9 7.01 0.16 13.82
N VAL A 10 5.74 0.47 14.11
CA VAL A 10 5.34 1.02 15.41
C VAL A 10 5.65 0.03 16.54
N LEU A 11 5.40 -1.26 16.34
CA LEU A 11 5.70 -2.30 17.30
C LEU A 11 7.21 -2.39 17.61
N ARG A 12 8.06 -2.15 16.61
CA ARG A 12 9.52 -2.18 16.78
C ARG A 12 10.05 -0.93 17.49
N GLU A 13 9.50 0.24 17.17
CA GLU A 13 9.99 1.52 17.70
C GLU A 13 9.33 1.94 19.02
N SER A 14 8.24 1.28 19.44
CA SER A 14 7.49 1.64 20.63
C SER A 14 6.86 0.44 21.36
N SER A 15 5.53 0.34 21.41
CA SER A 15 4.79 -0.69 22.16
C SER A 15 3.63 -1.26 21.36
N GLU A 16 3.17 -2.45 21.74
CA GLU A 16 2.02 -3.11 21.12
C GLU A 16 0.74 -2.27 21.26
N ASN A 17 0.52 -1.62 22.41
CA ASN A 17 -0.65 -0.78 22.63
C ASN A 17 -0.67 0.42 21.68
N GLU A 18 0.47 1.06 21.43
CA GLU A 18 0.56 2.15 20.44
C GLU A 18 0.35 1.63 19.02
N ALA A 19 0.92 0.47 18.67
CA ALA A 19 0.73 -0.14 17.35
C ALA A 19 -0.76 -0.46 17.07
N LEU A 20 -1.49 -0.97 18.08
CA LEU A 20 -2.93 -1.21 18.01
C LEU A 20 -3.72 0.09 17.82
N GLN A 21 -3.36 1.17 18.52
CA GLN A 21 -4.01 2.47 18.36
C GLN A 21 -3.80 3.05 16.95
N VAL A 22 -2.59 2.92 16.39
CA VAL A 22 -2.30 3.36 15.02
C VAL A 22 -3.12 2.57 14.00
N VAL A 23 -3.17 1.24 14.12
CA VAL A 23 -3.97 0.42 13.20
C VAL A 23 -5.46 0.71 13.35
N ALA A 24 -5.97 0.94 14.56
CA ALA A 24 -7.36 1.36 14.76
C ALA A 24 -7.67 2.71 14.07
N ALA A 25 -6.72 3.64 14.04
CA ALA A 25 -6.86 4.88 13.28
C ALA A 25 -6.87 4.63 11.76
N MET A 26 -6.00 3.76 11.24
CA MET A 26 -5.99 3.38 9.82
C MET A 26 -7.29 2.69 9.39
N GLN A 27 -7.87 1.88 10.27
CA GLN A 27 -9.13 1.17 10.04
C GLN A 27 -10.37 2.08 10.06
N LYS A 28 -10.23 3.38 10.35
CA LYS A 28 -11.31 4.36 10.09
C LYS A 28 -11.52 4.60 8.58
N GLY A 29 -10.52 4.33 7.76
CA GLY A 29 -10.64 4.28 6.32
C GLY A 29 -11.23 2.96 5.83
N THR A 30 -11.50 2.86 4.53
CA THR A 30 -11.90 1.58 3.93
C THR A 30 -10.67 0.67 3.79
N VAL A 31 -10.68 -0.46 4.48
CA VAL A 31 -9.65 -1.49 4.36
C VAL A 31 -10.07 -2.48 3.29
N ILE A 32 -9.19 -2.71 2.33
CA ILE A 32 -9.40 -3.67 1.25
C ILE A 32 -8.60 -4.94 1.53
N ASP A 33 -9.28 -6.08 1.52
CA ASP A 33 -8.67 -7.39 1.66
C ASP A 33 -7.83 -7.75 0.42
N LEU A 34 -6.72 -8.45 0.63
CA LEU A 34 -5.93 -9.00 -0.46
C LEU A 34 -6.61 -10.24 -1.03
N THR A 35 -7.31 -10.07 -2.14
CA THR A 35 -7.96 -11.18 -2.87
C THR A 35 -7.02 -11.82 -3.88
N SER A 36 -7.36 -13.02 -4.37
CA SER A 36 -6.64 -13.69 -5.46
C SER A 36 -6.54 -12.81 -6.71
N ASP A 37 -7.60 -12.06 -7.04
CA ASP A 37 -7.66 -11.21 -8.23
C ASP A 37 -6.69 -10.03 -8.11
N ILE A 38 -6.66 -9.37 -6.95
CA ILE A 38 -5.70 -8.31 -6.66
C ILE A 38 -4.27 -8.88 -6.73
N ALA A 39 -4.03 -10.06 -6.17
CA ALA A 39 -2.70 -10.69 -6.17
C ALA A 39 -2.21 -11.06 -7.59
N MET A 40 -3.07 -11.65 -8.42
CA MET A 40 -2.73 -11.99 -9.81
C MET A 40 -2.51 -10.75 -10.68
N LYS A 41 -3.28 -9.67 -10.47
CA LYS A 41 -3.06 -8.39 -11.16
C LYS A 41 -1.77 -7.72 -10.67
N ALA A 42 -1.48 -7.78 -9.36
CA ALA A 42 -0.26 -7.27 -8.78
C ALA A 42 0.99 -7.95 -9.37
N SER A 43 1.00 -9.28 -9.54
CA SER A 43 2.16 -9.96 -10.11
C SER A 43 2.45 -9.52 -11.56
N LYS A 44 1.41 -9.26 -12.36
CA LYS A 44 1.57 -8.70 -13.72
C LYS A 44 2.14 -7.28 -13.67
N LEU A 45 1.61 -6.42 -12.78
CA LEU A 45 2.09 -5.05 -12.60
C LEU A 45 3.54 -5.02 -12.09
N SER A 46 3.92 -5.95 -11.20
CA SER A 46 5.28 -6.12 -10.71
C SER A 46 6.25 -6.38 -11.86
N LEU A 47 5.92 -7.29 -12.77
CA LEU A 47 6.77 -7.57 -13.94
C LEU A 47 6.78 -6.41 -14.94
N GLN A 48 5.62 -5.79 -15.17
CA GLN A 48 5.47 -4.69 -16.13
C GLN A 48 6.26 -3.44 -15.71
N TYR A 49 6.14 -3.05 -14.44
CA TYR A 49 6.71 -1.82 -13.90
C TYR A 49 7.98 -2.06 -13.07
N LYS A 50 8.43 -3.31 -12.95
CA LYS A 50 9.57 -3.73 -12.11
C LYS A 50 9.41 -3.33 -10.65
N LEU A 51 8.17 -3.26 -10.18
CA LEU A 51 7.84 -2.89 -8.80
C LEU A 51 8.02 -4.09 -7.86
N PRO A 52 8.49 -3.87 -6.62
CA PRO A 52 8.42 -4.85 -5.56
C PRO A 52 6.99 -5.36 -5.32
N MET A 53 6.87 -6.52 -4.67
CA MET A 53 5.58 -7.17 -4.41
C MET A 53 4.60 -6.26 -3.66
N ALA A 54 5.05 -5.57 -2.62
CA ALA A 54 4.21 -4.71 -1.79
C ALA A 54 3.61 -3.56 -2.62
N ASP A 55 4.47 -2.85 -3.37
CA ASP A 55 4.09 -1.71 -4.21
C ASP A 55 3.15 -2.13 -5.33
N SER A 56 3.40 -3.30 -5.90
CA SER A 56 2.54 -3.89 -6.92
C SER A 56 1.15 -4.23 -6.38
N ILE A 57 1.05 -4.68 -5.13
CA ILE A 57 -0.25 -4.94 -4.47
C ILE A 57 -0.97 -3.61 -4.22
N ILE A 58 -0.27 -2.57 -3.79
CA ILE A 58 -0.85 -1.23 -3.61
C ILE A 58 -1.39 -0.70 -4.95
N LEU A 59 -0.59 -0.77 -6.02
CA LEU A 59 -1.00 -0.34 -7.36
C LEU A 59 -2.18 -1.15 -7.90
N SER A 60 -2.14 -2.47 -7.76
CA SER A 60 -3.23 -3.36 -8.16
C SER A 60 -4.54 -3.04 -7.44
N THR A 61 -4.45 -2.79 -6.13
CA THR A 61 -5.60 -2.43 -5.30
C THR A 61 -6.18 -1.11 -5.77
N ALA A 62 -5.36 -0.06 -5.91
CA ALA A 62 -5.83 1.26 -6.35
C ALA A 62 -6.50 1.20 -7.73
N GLN A 63 -5.90 0.50 -8.71
CA GLN A 63 -6.50 0.35 -10.04
C GLN A 63 -7.80 -0.47 -10.04
N SER A 64 -8.00 -1.37 -9.09
CA SER A 64 -9.21 -2.21 -9.03
C SER A 64 -10.40 -1.48 -8.40
N TYR A 65 -10.13 -0.39 -7.68
CA TYR A 65 -11.13 0.46 -7.02
C TYR A 65 -11.12 1.90 -7.56
N GLU A 66 -10.47 2.13 -8.71
CA GLU A 66 -10.36 3.45 -9.37
C GLU A 66 -9.87 4.57 -8.43
N CYS A 67 -8.96 4.22 -7.51
CA CYS A 67 -8.43 5.13 -6.52
C CYS A 67 -7.14 5.82 -7.01
N LEU A 68 -6.89 7.03 -6.49
CA LEU A 68 -5.62 7.75 -6.68
C LEU A 68 -4.65 7.39 -5.56
N ILE A 69 -3.43 6.96 -5.91
CA ILE A 69 -2.36 6.72 -4.93
C ILE A 69 -1.66 8.04 -4.63
N TRP A 70 -1.59 8.41 -3.35
CA TRP A 70 -0.77 9.53 -2.89
C TRP A 70 0.50 8.98 -2.26
N THR A 71 1.66 9.38 -2.78
CA THR A 71 2.93 8.85 -2.30
C THR A 71 4.07 9.85 -2.48
N GLN A 72 5.11 9.69 -1.67
CA GLN A 72 6.42 10.34 -1.82
C GLN A 72 7.49 9.35 -2.30
N ASP A 73 7.06 8.17 -2.76
CA ASP A 73 7.93 7.14 -3.32
C ASP A 73 8.11 7.36 -4.82
N SER A 74 9.35 7.60 -5.23
CA SER A 74 9.71 7.84 -6.63
C SER A 74 9.51 6.63 -7.52
N ASP A 75 9.46 5.41 -6.96
CA ASP A 75 9.22 4.19 -7.75
C ASP A 75 7.82 4.19 -8.38
N PHE A 76 6.90 5.00 -7.86
CA PHE A 76 5.57 5.22 -8.42
C PHE A 76 5.47 6.42 -9.36
N GLU A 77 6.54 7.20 -9.52
CA GLU A 77 6.52 8.41 -10.33
C GLU A 77 6.16 8.08 -11.79
N ASN A 78 5.23 8.85 -12.37
CA ASN A 78 4.68 8.67 -13.71
C ASN A 78 3.76 7.45 -13.92
N LEU A 79 3.42 6.68 -12.88
CA LEU A 79 2.45 5.61 -13.02
C LEU A 79 1.02 6.16 -13.13
N PRO A 80 0.15 5.58 -13.98
CA PRO A 80 -1.25 6.00 -14.08
C PRO A 80 -1.98 5.87 -12.74
N GLY A 81 -2.75 6.89 -12.38
CA GLY A 81 -3.48 6.89 -11.10
C GLY A 81 -2.59 7.13 -9.88
N VAL A 82 -1.40 7.70 -10.07
CA VAL A 82 -0.51 8.12 -8.98
C VAL A 82 -0.40 9.64 -8.94
N LYS A 83 -0.46 10.18 -7.72
CA LYS A 83 -0.07 11.54 -7.40
C LYS A 83 1.17 11.52 -6.50
N PHE A 84 2.31 11.70 -7.15
CA PHE A 84 3.62 11.74 -6.50
C PHE A 84 3.93 13.15 -5.98
N PHE A 85 4.58 13.24 -4.82
CA PHE A 85 5.14 14.46 -4.26
C PHE A 85 6.61 14.24 -3.90
N PRO A 86 7.54 15.08 -4.36
CA PRO A 86 8.92 14.99 -3.92
C PRO A 86 9.02 15.28 -2.42
N LYS A 87 10.00 14.64 -1.76
CA LYS A 87 10.35 14.90 -0.36
C LYS A 87 10.98 16.27 -0.16
#